data_AF-A0A7V6HDZ1-F1
#
_entry.id   AF-A0A7V6HDZ1-F1
#
_cell.length_a   1.000
_cell.length_b   1.000
_cell.length_c   1.000
_cell.angle_alpha   90.00
_cell.angle_beta   90.00
_cell.angle_gamma   90.00
#
_symmetry.space_group_name_H-M   'P 1'
#
loop_
_entity.id
_entity.type
_entity.pdbx_description
1 polymer ?
#
loop_
_entity_poly.entity_id
_entity_poly.type
_entity_poly.pdbx_seq_one_letter_code
_entity_poly.pdbx_strand_id
1 'polypeptide(L)'
;MDIVSLAMACLLSVVCAAQARVGESVKQSEARYGGAGTELDDAEHMILANARNIVYYHGDWIITAASVNDVTLRIRYEKATFENSRTRLSKEDVQEILEAEDAEGWTAFNERTRKTGKAYTGKGHPPPMLKSASGLTARYRVFSVIVDNPQAARHEAGLLPQQPVRRSAGQRVAL
;
A
#
# COMPACT_ATOMS: atom_id res chain seq x y z
N MET A 1 19.77 28.56 48.30
CA MET A 1 20.52 27.30 48.46
C MET A 1 19.49 26.20 48.60
N ASP A 2 19.25 25.26 47.70
CA ASP A 2 19.73 24.94 46.34
C ASP A 2 18.57 24.10 45.71
N ILE A 3 17.97 24.52 44.60
CA ILE A 3 18.15 24.01 43.23
C ILE A 3 18.20 22.46 43.11
N VAL A 4 17.45 21.96 42.11
CA VAL A 4 17.54 20.65 41.43
C VAL A 4 16.73 19.54 42.12
N SER A 5 15.54 19.18 41.63
CA SER A 5 15.45 18.24 40.50
C SER A 5 14.06 18.28 39.85
N LEU A 6 13.89 19.16 38.87
CA LEU A 6 12.81 19.08 37.89
C LEU A 6 13.28 18.13 36.77
N ALA A 7 13.37 16.83 37.06
CA ALA A 7 13.77 15.83 36.09
C ALA A 7 12.57 15.42 35.22
N MET A 8 12.27 16.28 34.24
CA MET A 8 12.12 15.94 32.83
C MET A 8 11.78 14.47 32.51
N ALA A 9 10.55 14.04 32.82
CA ALA A 9 9.93 12.90 32.16
C ALA A 9 9.39 13.38 30.81
N CYS A 10 10.30 13.67 29.88
CA CYS A 10 9.97 13.68 28.46
C CYS A 10 9.57 12.24 28.08
N LEU A 11 8.29 11.94 28.27
CA LEU A 11 7.59 10.88 27.57
C LEU A 11 7.83 11.14 26.08
N LEU A 12 8.86 10.47 25.55
CA LEU A 12 9.06 10.21 24.15
C LEU A 12 7.86 9.37 23.70
N SER A 13 6.74 10.03 23.49
CA SER A 13 5.71 9.58 22.57
C SER A 13 6.41 9.56 21.21
N VAL A 14 7.07 8.45 20.92
CA VAL A 14 7.40 8.08 19.55
C VAL A 14 6.03 7.90 18.89
N VAL A 15 5.47 9.01 18.43
CA VAL A 15 4.53 9.02 17.33
C VAL A 15 5.36 8.41 16.21
N CYS A 16 5.29 7.09 16.07
CA CYS A 16 5.64 6.44 14.83
C CYS A 16 4.76 7.14 13.80
N ALA A 17 5.33 8.15 13.13
CA ALA A 17 4.76 8.70 11.93
C ALA A 17 4.40 7.46 11.10
N ALA A 18 3.10 7.30 10.83
CA ALA A 18 2.62 6.26 9.95
C ALA A 18 3.30 6.51 8.60
N GLN A 19 4.46 5.90 8.41
CA GLN A 19 5.17 5.96 7.15
C GLN A 19 4.26 5.30 6.12
N ALA A 20 4.18 5.95 4.95
CA ALA A 20 3.52 5.39 3.79
C ALA A 20 3.95 3.94 3.61
N ARG A 21 2.98 3.03 3.49
CA ARG A 21 3.24 1.59 3.31
C ARG A 21 3.81 1.35 1.92
N VAL A 22 3.36 2.15 0.95
CA VAL A 22 4.04 2.31 -0.34
C VAL A 22 5.39 2.99 -0.14
N GLY A 23 6.46 2.34 -0.59
CA GLY A 23 7.85 2.75 -0.37
C GLY A 23 8.56 1.98 0.76
N GLU A 24 7.82 1.20 1.57
CA GLU A 24 8.42 0.32 2.58
C GLU A 24 9.17 -0.85 1.95
N SER A 25 10.15 -1.36 2.69
CA SER A 25 10.79 -2.62 2.37
C SER A 25 9.89 -3.82 2.64
N VAL A 26 10.16 -4.97 2.00
CA VAL A 26 9.38 -6.19 2.24
C VAL A 26 9.41 -6.54 3.73
N LYS A 27 10.57 -6.47 4.38
CA LYS A 27 10.69 -6.75 5.82
C LYS A 27 9.83 -5.85 6.70
N GLN A 28 9.69 -4.57 6.34
CA GLN A 28 8.80 -3.66 7.06
C GLN A 28 7.33 -4.05 6.89
N SER A 29 6.93 -4.43 5.67
CA SER A 29 5.59 -4.96 5.41
C SER A 29 5.33 -6.27 6.17
N GLU A 30 6.31 -7.19 6.21
CA GLU A 30 6.19 -8.44 6.96
C GLU A 30 5.99 -8.20 8.46
N ALA A 31 6.78 -7.28 9.04
CA ALA A 31 6.63 -6.89 10.43
C ALA A 31 5.27 -6.24 10.72
N ARG A 32 4.77 -5.44 9.78
CA ARG A 32 3.48 -4.74 9.89
C ARG A 32 2.29 -5.69 9.82
N TYR A 33 2.32 -6.65 8.90
CA TYR A 33 1.20 -7.56 8.65
C TYR A 33 1.32 -8.92 9.34
N GLY A 34 2.38 -9.14 10.12
CA GLY A 34 2.50 -10.30 11.01
C GLY A 34 3.08 -11.55 10.35
N GLY A 35 3.85 -11.42 9.27
CA GLY A 35 4.53 -12.56 8.64
C GLY A 35 4.97 -12.32 7.19
N ALA A 36 5.60 -13.33 6.59
CA ALA A 36 6.19 -13.29 5.25
C ALA A 36 5.17 -13.05 4.10
N GLY A 37 3.87 -13.23 4.36
CA GLY A 37 2.84 -13.25 3.33
C GLY A 37 2.97 -14.43 2.36
N THR A 38 2.13 -14.43 1.33
CA THR A 38 2.13 -15.44 0.26
C THR A 38 2.54 -14.78 -1.05
N GLU A 39 3.63 -15.25 -1.66
CA GLU A 39 4.07 -14.75 -2.96
C GLU A 39 3.12 -15.25 -4.06
N LEU A 40 2.63 -14.34 -4.91
CA LEU A 40 1.80 -14.67 -6.06
C LEU A 40 2.69 -15.04 -7.24
N ASP A 41 2.45 -16.22 -7.79
CA ASP A 41 3.04 -16.69 -9.05
C ASP A 41 2.08 -16.62 -10.23
N ASP A 42 0.78 -16.43 -9.97
CA ASP A 42 -0.24 -16.28 -11.00
C ASP A 42 -0.25 -14.86 -11.61
N ALA A 43 0.11 -14.80 -12.89
CA ALA A 43 0.16 -13.56 -13.67
C ALA A 43 -1.20 -12.84 -13.75
N GLU A 44 -2.33 -13.55 -13.70
CA GLU A 44 -3.66 -12.93 -13.74
C GLU A 44 -3.97 -12.10 -12.49
N HIS A 45 -3.37 -12.47 -11.37
CA HIS A 45 -3.62 -11.86 -10.06
C HIS A 45 -2.53 -10.86 -9.65
N MET A 46 -1.41 -10.81 -10.38
CA MET A 46 -0.35 -9.83 -10.15
C MET A 46 -0.87 -8.40 -10.32
N ILE A 47 -0.49 -7.53 -9.38
CA ILE A 47 -0.88 -6.11 -9.40
C ILE A 47 0.17 -5.26 -10.12
N LEU A 48 1.38 -5.79 -10.29
CA LEU A 48 2.46 -5.20 -11.06
C LEU A 48 3.26 -6.34 -11.70
N ALA A 49 3.29 -6.39 -13.03
CA ALA A 49 4.04 -7.42 -13.76
C ALA A 49 5.56 -7.25 -13.53
N ASN A 50 6.30 -8.37 -13.57
CA ASN A 50 7.77 -8.41 -13.39
C ASN A 50 8.25 -7.81 -12.05
N ALA A 51 7.37 -7.78 -11.05
CA ALA A 51 7.66 -7.41 -9.67
C ALA A 51 7.35 -8.59 -8.76
N ARG A 52 7.91 -8.58 -7.55
CA ARG A 52 7.58 -9.55 -6.51
C ARG A 52 6.24 -9.15 -5.89
N ASN A 53 5.19 -9.95 -6.11
CA ASN A 53 3.85 -9.68 -5.59
C ASN A 53 3.61 -10.55 -4.36
N ILE A 54 3.34 -9.94 -3.20
CA ILE A 54 3.15 -10.64 -1.92
C ILE A 54 1.78 -10.26 -1.37
N VAL A 55 0.99 -11.27 -0.99
CA VAL A 55 -0.31 -11.08 -0.35
C VAL A 55 -0.16 -11.27 1.15
N TYR A 56 -0.66 -10.30 1.91
CA TYR A 56 -0.80 -10.35 3.35
C TYR A 56 -2.29 -10.35 3.72
N TYR A 57 -2.61 -11.06 4.79
CA TYR A 57 -3.95 -11.06 5.39
C TYR A 57 -3.86 -10.43 6.77
N HIS A 58 -4.68 -9.41 7.02
CA HIS A 58 -4.69 -8.70 8.29
C HIS A 58 -6.12 -8.35 8.70
N GLY A 59 -6.69 -9.10 9.63
CA GLY A 59 -8.12 -9.00 9.93
C GLY A 59 -8.98 -9.40 8.73
N ASP A 60 -9.89 -8.52 8.30
CA ASP A 60 -10.71 -8.66 7.10
C ASP A 60 -10.04 -8.11 5.82
N TRP A 61 -8.80 -7.63 5.93
CA TRP A 61 -8.05 -7.05 4.82
C TRP A 61 -7.20 -8.07 4.07
N ILE A 62 -7.23 -7.96 2.75
CA ILE A 62 -6.29 -8.56 1.81
C ILE A 62 -5.42 -7.43 1.27
N ILE A 63 -4.12 -7.48 1.55
CA ILE A 63 -3.14 -6.49 1.13
C ILE A 63 -2.20 -7.16 0.15
N THR A 64 -2.29 -6.81 -1.13
CA THR A 64 -1.32 -7.26 -2.13
C THR A 64 -0.28 -6.16 -2.33
N ALA A 65 0.99 -6.43 -2.03
CA ALA A 65 2.09 -5.50 -2.21
C ALA A 65 3.01 -5.98 -3.35
N ALA A 66 3.29 -5.10 -4.31
CA ALA A 66 4.25 -5.35 -5.37
C ALA A 66 5.55 -4.61 -5.08
N SER A 67 6.63 -5.38 -4.98
CA SER A 67 7.96 -4.90 -4.63
C SER A 67 8.96 -5.11 -5.76
N VAL A 68 9.85 -4.14 -5.93
CA VAL A 68 11.00 -4.19 -6.85
C VAL A 68 12.23 -3.74 -6.08
N ASN A 69 13.31 -4.52 -6.12
CA ASN A 69 14.54 -4.26 -5.36
C ASN A 69 14.28 -4.07 -3.86
N ASP A 70 13.41 -4.92 -3.30
CA ASP A 70 13.01 -4.87 -1.89
C ASP A 70 12.30 -3.58 -1.48
N VAL A 71 11.72 -2.83 -2.44
CA VAL A 71 10.92 -1.63 -2.18
C VAL A 71 9.52 -1.80 -2.76
N THR A 72 8.51 -1.60 -1.94
CA THR A 72 7.10 -1.68 -2.34
C THR A 72 6.73 -0.51 -3.22
N LEU A 73 6.38 -0.76 -4.48
CA LEU A 73 6.02 0.28 -5.45
C LEU A 73 4.52 0.48 -5.60
N ARG A 74 3.73 -0.57 -5.36
CA ARG A 74 2.27 -0.56 -5.49
C ARG A 74 1.65 -1.45 -4.44
N ILE A 75 0.57 -0.97 -3.81
CA ILE A 75 -0.26 -1.78 -2.93
C ILE A 75 -1.69 -1.77 -3.42
N ARG A 76 -2.35 -2.93 -3.42
CA ARG A 76 -3.78 -3.08 -3.59
C ARG A 76 -4.39 -3.51 -2.25
N TYR A 77 -5.38 -2.75 -1.81
CA TYR A 77 -6.19 -3.02 -0.63
C TYR A 77 -7.55 -3.55 -1.04
N GLU A 78 -7.95 -4.67 -0.45
CA GLU A 78 -9.24 -5.32 -0.64
C GLU A 78 -9.77 -5.79 0.72
N LYS A 79 -11.09 -5.91 0.87
CA LYS A 79 -11.72 -6.56 2.03
C LYS A 79 -12.36 -7.87 1.61
N ALA A 80 -12.23 -8.89 2.46
CA ALA A 80 -12.91 -10.17 2.32
C ALA A 80 -14.01 -10.34 3.37
N THR A 81 -15.10 -10.98 3.00
CA THR A 81 -16.03 -11.55 4.00
C THR A 81 -15.57 -12.94 4.45
N PHE A 82 -16.26 -13.49 5.45
CA PHE A 82 -16.09 -14.87 5.94
C PHE A 82 -16.10 -15.96 4.85
N GLU A 83 -16.64 -15.68 3.66
CA GLU A 83 -16.68 -16.63 2.52
C GLU A 83 -15.57 -16.39 1.48
N ASN A 84 -14.54 -15.61 1.79
CA ASN A 84 -13.49 -15.17 0.85
C ASN A 84 -14.02 -14.40 -0.38
N SER A 85 -15.27 -13.92 -0.33
CA SER A 85 -15.81 -13.05 -1.36
C SER A 85 -15.37 -11.60 -1.11
N ARG A 86 -14.92 -10.92 -2.18
CA ARG A 86 -14.51 -9.52 -2.12
C ARG A 86 -15.71 -8.64 -1.74
N THR A 87 -15.52 -7.78 -0.74
CA THR A 87 -16.55 -6.86 -0.25
C THR A 87 -16.36 -5.49 -0.85
N ARG A 88 -17.48 -4.80 -1.13
CA ARG A 88 -17.44 -3.40 -1.54
C ARG A 88 -16.84 -2.57 -0.41
N LEU A 89 -15.87 -1.71 -0.74
CA LEU A 89 -15.29 -0.80 0.23
C LEU A 89 -16.27 0.33 0.55
N SER A 90 -16.49 0.55 1.85
CA SER A 90 -17.20 1.71 2.38
C SER A 90 -16.37 2.99 2.23
N LYS A 91 -16.95 4.15 2.59
CA LYS A 91 -16.19 5.41 2.54
C LYS A 91 -15.14 5.45 3.64
N GLU A 92 -15.49 4.88 4.79
CA GLU A 92 -14.67 4.75 5.98
C GLU A 92 -13.46 3.87 5.68
N ASP A 93 -13.66 2.75 4.99
CA ASP A 93 -12.57 1.87 4.54
C ASP A 93 -11.58 2.61 3.62
N VAL A 94 -12.11 3.39 2.67
CA VAL A 94 -11.26 4.17 1.76
C VAL A 94 -10.48 5.23 2.53
N GLN A 95 -11.14 5.93 3.46
CA GLN A 95 -10.49 6.94 4.28
C GLN A 95 -9.36 6.33 5.12
N GLU A 96 -9.60 5.18 5.76
CA GLU A 96 -8.61 4.45 6.55
C GLU A 96 -7.37 4.10 5.70
N ILE A 97 -7.57 3.59 4.48
CA ILE A 97 -6.46 3.27 3.56
C ILE A 97 -5.66 4.52 3.22
N LEU A 98 -6.34 5.62 2.86
CA LEU A 98 -5.70 6.86 2.43
C LEU A 98 -4.90 7.50 3.57
N GLU A 99 -5.46 7.56 4.78
CA GLU A 99 -4.78 8.09 5.97
C GLU A 99 -3.57 7.24 6.37
N ALA A 100 -3.66 5.92 6.20
CA ALA A 100 -2.56 5.01 6.48
C ALA A 100 -1.40 5.11 5.49
N GLU A 101 -1.65 5.59 4.27
CA GLU A 101 -0.63 5.76 3.23
C GLU A 101 -0.05 7.16 3.19
N ASP A 102 -0.88 8.18 3.41
CA ASP A 102 -0.39 9.55 3.49
C ASP A 102 -1.30 10.41 4.37
N ALA A 103 -0.76 10.82 5.51
CA ALA A 103 -1.43 11.68 6.47
C ALA A 103 -1.48 13.17 6.03
N GLU A 104 -0.69 13.57 5.03
CA GLU A 104 -0.65 14.95 4.53
C GLU A 104 -1.85 15.30 3.63
N GLY A 105 -2.73 14.32 3.39
CA GLY A 105 -4.01 14.52 2.74
C GLY A 105 -3.99 14.28 1.23
N TRP A 106 -5.19 14.21 0.66
CA TRP A 106 -5.43 13.74 -0.70
C TRP A 106 -6.24 14.74 -1.49
N THR A 107 -5.93 14.87 -2.78
CA THR A 107 -6.64 15.77 -3.72
C THR A 107 -7.19 14.98 -4.89
N ALA A 108 -8.36 15.38 -5.40
CA ALA A 108 -8.89 14.81 -6.64
C ALA A 108 -7.89 15.02 -7.79
N PHE A 109 -7.61 13.98 -8.56
CA PHE A 109 -6.64 14.07 -9.64
C PHE A 109 -7.25 13.58 -10.97
N ASN A 110 -7.00 14.31 -12.05
CA ASN A 110 -7.48 13.97 -13.39
C ASN A 110 -6.31 13.53 -14.28
N GLU A 111 -6.29 12.27 -14.72
CA GLU A 111 -5.19 11.72 -15.54
C GLU A 111 -5.07 12.42 -16.89
N ARG A 112 -6.21 12.74 -17.51
CA ARG A 112 -6.26 13.29 -18.87
C ARG A 112 -5.70 14.71 -18.92
N THR A 113 -6.04 15.54 -17.94
CA THR A 113 -5.58 16.93 -17.89
C THR A 113 -4.34 17.12 -17.03
N ARG A 114 -3.95 16.09 -16.26
CA ARG A 114 -2.88 16.13 -15.25
C ARG A 114 -3.03 17.24 -14.21
N LYS A 115 -4.28 17.68 -13.97
CA LYS A 115 -4.58 18.73 -12.97
C LYS A 115 -5.11 18.12 -11.68
N THR A 116 -4.66 18.67 -10.56
CA THR A 116 -5.25 18.43 -9.23
C THR A 116 -6.45 19.37 -9.03
N GLY A 117 -7.48 18.84 -8.38
CA GLY A 117 -8.73 19.52 -8.06
C GLY A 117 -8.80 19.87 -6.58
N LYS A 118 -10.01 19.81 -6.03
CA LYS A 118 -10.25 20.09 -4.61
C LYS A 118 -9.69 18.98 -3.72
N ALA A 119 -9.36 19.35 -2.48
CA ALA A 119 -9.03 18.39 -1.42
C ALA A 119 -10.19 17.41 -1.20
N TYR A 120 -9.85 16.14 -1.03
CA TYR A 120 -10.79 15.10 -0.65
C TYR A 120 -11.00 15.16 0.86
N THR A 121 -12.27 15.22 1.28
CA THR A 121 -12.65 15.43 2.68
C THR A 121 -13.30 14.20 3.33
N GLY A 122 -13.25 13.03 2.69
CA GLY A 122 -13.90 11.79 3.16
C GLY A 122 -15.43 11.75 3.02
N LYS A 123 -16.10 12.91 2.93
CA LYS A 123 -17.58 13.00 2.96
C LYS A 123 -18.28 12.49 1.69
N GLY A 124 -17.60 12.55 0.54
CA GLY A 124 -18.12 12.12 -0.76
C GLY A 124 -17.61 10.75 -1.18
N HIS A 125 -18.26 10.13 -2.18
CA HIS A 125 -17.65 9.00 -2.88
C HIS A 125 -16.29 9.46 -3.43
N PRO A 126 -15.20 8.70 -3.21
CA PRO A 126 -13.89 9.10 -3.69
C PRO A 126 -13.94 9.28 -5.22
N PRO A 127 -13.23 10.27 -5.77
CA PRO A 127 -13.03 10.32 -7.20
C PRO A 127 -12.30 9.04 -7.65
N PRO A 128 -12.38 8.67 -8.94
CA PRO A 128 -11.68 7.49 -9.45
C PRO A 128 -10.18 7.50 -9.17
N MET A 129 -9.59 8.70 -9.02
CA MET A 129 -8.19 8.85 -8.68
C MET A 129 -7.92 10.08 -7.80
N LEU A 130 -7.00 9.89 -6.86
CA LEU A 130 -6.51 10.87 -5.92
C LEU A 130 -4.98 10.99 -6.04
N LYS A 131 -4.45 12.15 -5.67
CA LYS A 131 -3.03 12.39 -5.53
C LYS A 131 -2.72 13.02 -4.18
N SER A 132 -1.72 12.48 -3.50
CA SER A 132 -1.27 12.97 -2.20
C SER A 132 -0.16 14.02 -2.33
N ALA A 133 0.19 14.67 -1.21
CA ALA A 133 1.29 15.63 -1.16
C ALA A 133 2.66 14.97 -1.36
N SER A 134 2.87 13.76 -0.84
CA SER A 134 4.10 12.97 -1.06
C SER A 134 4.24 12.44 -2.49
N GLY A 135 3.24 12.66 -3.34
CA GLY A 135 3.27 12.31 -4.76
C GLY A 135 2.73 10.91 -5.07
N LEU A 136 2.16 10.22 -4.08
CA LEU A 136 1.44 8.97 -4.31
C LEU A 136 0.16 9.23 -5.12
N THR A 137 -0.26 8.22 -5.87
CA THR A 137 -1.56 8.23 -6.55
C THR A 137 -2.40 7.05 -6.09
N ALA A 138 -3.62 7.32 -5.63
CA ALA A 138 -4.57 6.28 -5.24
C ALA A 138 -5.70 6.19 -6.28
N ARG A 139 -6.01 4.98 -6.75
CA ARG A 139 -7.14 4.71 -7.65
C ARG A 139 -8.21 3.93 -6.90
N TYR A 140 -9.42 4.46 -6.87
CA TYR A 140 -10.57 3.79 -6.27
C TYR A 140 -11.31 2.92 -7.28
N ARG A 141 -11.63 1.69 -6.87
CA ARG A 141 -12.57 0.78 -7.50
C ARG A 141 -13.56 0.30 -6.44
N VAL A 142 -14.71 -0.21 -6.88
CA VAL A 142 -15.80 -0.65 -6.00
C VAL A 142 -15.30 -1.60 -4.90
N PHE A 143 -14.39 -2.52 -5.23
CA PHE A 143 -13.87 -3.55 -4.33
C PHE A 143 -12.42 -3.32 -3.88
N SER A 144 -11.75 -2.28 -4.36
CA SER A 144 -10.33 -2.09 -4.08
C SER A 144 -9.87 -0.64 -4.14
N VAL A 145 -8.82 -0.32 -3.38
CA VAL A 145 -8.02 0.88 -3.58
C VAL A 145 -6.61 0.45 -3.95
N ILE A 146 -6.08 1.01 -5.05
CA ILE A 146 -4.70 0.77 -5.48
C ILE A 146 -3.91 2.04 -5.23
N VAL A 147 -2.83 1.96 -4.47
CA VAL A 147 -1.93 3.08 -4.19
C VAL A 147 -0.59 2.83 -4.86
N ASP A 148 -0.14 3.82 -5.65
CA ASP A 148 1.05 3.74 -6.49
C ASP A 148 2.09 4.76 -6.06
N ASN A 149 3.33 4.30 -5.95
CA ASN A 149 4.52 5.15 -6.00
C ASN A 149 4.76 5.61 -7.45
N PRO A 150 5.26 6.83 -7.69
CA PRO A 150 5.66 7.26 -9.04
C PRO A 150 6.63 6.30 -9.76
N GLN A 151 7.45 5.54 -9.01
CA GLN A 151 8.34 4.53 -9.58
C GLN A 151 7.59 3.33 -10.18
N ALA A 152 6.36 3.02 -9.75
CA ALA A 152 5.56 1.92 -10.32
C ALA A 152 5.31 2.13 -11.83
N ALA A 153 4.94 3.33 -12.24
CA ALA A 153 4.74 3.66 -13.65
C ALA A 153 6.04 3.56 -14.47
N ARG A 154 7.19 3.87 -13.85
CA ARG A 154 8.51 3.72 -14.48
C ARG A 154 8.90 2.26 -14.64
N HIS A 155 8.56 1.42 -13.67
CA HIS A 155 8.71 -0.04 -13.77
C HIS A 155 7.87 -0.62 -14.90
N GLU A 156 6.58 -0.25 -15.00
CA GLU A 156 5.69 -0.69 -16.07
C GLU A 156 6.20 -0.30 -17.46
N ALA A 157 6.85 0.87 -17.57
CA ALA A 157 7.50 1.33 -18.79
C ALA A 157 8.84 0.64 -19.09
N GLY A 158 9.29 -0.31 -18.26
CA GLY A 158 10.57 -1.01 -18.43
C GLY A 158 11.80 -0.17 -18.10
N LEU A 159 11.62 0.96 -17.41
CA LEU A 159 12.72 1.88 -17.06
C LEU A 159 13.42 1.49 -15.75
N LEU A 160 12.90 0.49 -15.04
CA LEU A 160 13.55 -0.10 -13.86
C LEU A 160 13.95 -1.56 -14.17
N PRO A 161 15.06 -2.06 -13.58
CA PRO A 161 15.48 -3.44 -13.78
C PRO A 161 14.38 -4.42 -13.38
N GLN A 162 14.07 -5.37 -14.26
CA GLN A 162 13.11 -6.44 -13.96
C GLN A 162 13.69 -7.34 -12.86
N GLN A 163 12.87 -7.70 -11.87
CA GLN A 163 13.27 -8.76 -10.95
C GLN A 163 12.86 -10.11 -11.54
N PRO A 164 13.77 -11.11 -11.53
CA PRO A 164 13.39 -12.47 -11.88
C PRO A 164 12.33 -12.92 -10.87
N VAL A 165 11.14 -13.25 -11.36
CA VAL A 165 10.09 -13.90 -10.56
C VAL A 165 10.72 -15.20 -10.05
N ARG A 166 10.92 -15.31 -8.73
CA ARG A 166 11.41 -16.55 -8.11
C ARG A 166 10.30 -17.56 -8.24
N ARG A 167 10.35 -18.41 -9.29
CA ARG A 167 9.52 -19.60 -9.35
C ARG A 167 9.84 -20.43 -8.11
N SER A 168 8.84 -20.62 -7.25
CA SER A 168 8.92 -21.60 -6.17
C SER A 168 9.35 -22.93 -6.78
N ALA A 169 10.26 -23.64 -6.10
CA ALA A 169 10.76 -24.92 -6.59
C ALA A 169 9.57 -25.90 -6.62
N GLY A 170 8.98 -26.07 -7.81
CA GLY A 170 7.86 -26.97 -8.04
C GLY A 170 8.24 -28.35 -7.53
N GLN A 171 7.42 -28.86 -6.62
CA GLN A 171 7.49 -30.23 -6.13
C GLN A 171 7.44 -31.17 -7.35
N ARG A 172 8.58 -31.74 -7.71
CA ARG A 172 8.65 -32.78 -8.74
C ARG A 172 7.87 -33.98 -8.23
N VAL A 173 6.65 -34.16 -8.73
CA VAL A 173 5.93 -35.42 -8.58
C VAL A 173 6.67 -36.42 -9.46
N ALA A 174 7.36 -37.38 -8.83
CA ALA A 174 7.87 -38.54 -9.53
C ALA A 174 6.66 -39.37 -9.99
N LEU A 175 6.56 -39.61 -11.29
CA LEU A 175 5.67 -40.62 -11.89
C LEU A 175 6.24 -42.01 -11.64
#